data_AF-A0A6A7LXT0-F1
#
_entry.id   AF-A0A6A7LXT0-F1
#
_cell.length_a   1.000
_cell.length_b   1.000
_cell.length_c   1.000
_cell.angle_alpha   90.00
_cell.angle_beta   90.00
_cell.angle_gamma   90.00
#
_symmetry.space_group_name_H-M   'P 1'
#
loop_
_entity.id
_entity.type
_entity.pdbx_description
1 polymer ?
#
loop_
_entity_poly.entity_id
_entity_poly.type
_entity_poly.pdbx_seq_one_letter_code
_entity_poly.pdbx_strand_id
1 'polypeptide(L)'
;LVLPREEEFVSVTKHAATIHMRTGVTADGLLVARDVRVYFDAGAYSDISPRLIKNGGYSCAGPYQIPNVRIDSYAVYTNRAPAGAYRGYGVSQAAWAYEQQMDEIADATCCNRGRGSPPGR
;
A
#
# COMPACT_ATOMS: atom_id res chain seq x y z
N LEU A 1 -15.24 -29.27 18.68
CA LEU A 1 -16.15 -28.25 18.10
C LEU A 1 -15.74 -28.07 16.65
N VAL A 2 -16.70 -28.16 15.72
CA VAL A 2 -16.49 -27.90 14.28
C VAL A 2 -17.46 -26.78 13.91
N LEU A 3 -16.94 -25.71 13.32
CA LEU A 3 -17.77 -24.57 12.92
C LEU A 3 -18.41 -24.86 11.54
N PRO A 4 -19.69 -24.53 11.34
CA PRO A 4 -20.27 -24.50 10.00
C PRO A 4 -19.61 -23.39 9.18
N ARG A 5 -19.64 -23.54 7.84
CA ARG A 5 -18.89 -22.67 6.93
C ARG A 5 -19.29 -21.19 7.05
N GLU A 6 -20.55 -20.91 7.34
CA GLU A 6 -21.05 -19.55 7.55
C GLU A 6 -20.43 -18.86 8.77
N GLU A 7 -20.26 -19.59 9.87
CA GLU A 7 -19.60 -19.10 11.09
C GLU A 7 -18.10 -18.89 10.88
N GLU A 8 -17.46 -19.77 10.08
CA GLU A 8 -16.04 -19.64 9.76
C GLU A 8 -15.75 -18.34 9.00
N PHE A 9 -16.57 -17.95 8.02
CA PHE A 9 -16.35 -16.76 7.21
C PHE A 9 -16.48 -15.44 7.98
N VAL A 10 -17.20 -15.43 9.10
CA VAL A 10 -17.35 -14.24 9.97
C VAL A 10 -16.38 -14.26 11.15
N SER A 11 -15.66 -15.37 11.36
CA SER A 11 -14.74 -15.51 12.50
C SER A 11 -13.47 -14.67 12.36
N VAL A 12 -12.84 -14.68 11.16
CA VAL A 12 -11.59 -14.00 10.86
C VAL A 12 -11.60 -13.51 9.42
N THR A 13 -11.16 -12.27 9.22
CA THR A 13 -11.04 -11.67 7.88
C THR A 13 -9.61 -11.20 7.59
N LYS A 14 -9.33 -10.82 6.34
CA LYS A 14 -8.08 -10.15 5.97
C LYS A 14 -8.19 -8.66 6.27
N HIS A 15 -7.12 -8.03 6.75
CA HIS A 15 -7.07 -6.57 6.97
C HIS A 15 -7.42 -5.81 5.68
N ALA A 16 -8.54 -5.10 5.70
CA ALA A 16 -8.82 -4.07 4.72
C ALA A 16 -7.80 -2.93 4.89
N ALA A 17 -7.38 -2.32 3.79
CA ALA A 17 -6.37 -1.27 3.81
C ALA A 17 -6.85 -0.06 3.00
N THR A 18 -6.67 1.13 3.57
CA THR A 18 -6.78 2.40 2.85
C THR A 18 -5.40 3.02 2.79
N ILE A 19 -4.88 3.21 1.58
CA ILE A 19 -3.51 3.69 1.34
C ILE A 19 -3.59 5.04 0.63
N HIS A 20 -3.05 6.08 1.28
CA HIS A 20 -2.81 7.37 0.66
C HIS A 20 -1.33 7.46 0.32
N MET A 21 -1.01 7.63 -0.95
CA MET A 21 0.37 7.61 -1.44
C MET A 21 0.63 8.83 -2.31
N ARG A 22 1.73 9.53 -2.04
CA ARG A 22 2.23 10.62 -2.85
C ARG A 22 3.69 10.36 -3.21
N THR A 23 4.00 10.41 -4.49
CA THR A 23 5.36 10.18 -5.00
C THR A 23 5.81 11.38 -5.81
N GLY A 24 7.01 11.87 -5.50
CA GLY A 24 7.70 12.91 -6.25
C GLY A 24 8.56 12.29 -7.34
N VAL A 25 8.45 12.83 -8.55
CA VAL A 25 9.14 12.33 -9.75
C VAL A 25 9.80 13.51 -10.47
N THR A 26 11.01 13.32 -10.99
CA THR A 26 11.68 14.32 -11.83
C THR A 26 11.13 14.31 -13.26
N ALA A 27 11.44 15.35 -14.06
CA ALA A 27 11.12 15.36 -15.49
C ALA A 27 11.75 14.18 -16.26
N ASP A 28 12.90 13.68 -15.78
CA ASP A 28 13.60 12.54 -16.35
C ASP A 28 12.97 11.18 -15.97
N GLY A 29 11.97 11.17 -15.07
CA GLY A 29 11.27 9.97 -14.62
C GLY A 29 11.87 9.30 -13.39
N LEU A 30 12.76 9.97 -12.66
CA LEU A 30 13.39 9.42 -11.45
C LEU A 30 12.53 9.69 -10.21
N LEU A 31 12.35 8.67 -9.37
CA LEU A 31 11.63 8.79 -8.10
C LEU A 31 12.52 9.46 -7.05
N VAL A 32 12.07 10.58 -6.47
CA VAL A 32 12.87 11.36 -5.51
C VAL A 32 12.36 11.28 -4.09
N ALA A 33 11.04 11.16 -3.92
CA ALA A 33 10.40 11.14 -2.63
C ALA A 33 9.12 10.32 -2.64
N ARG A 34 8.80 9.67 -1.53
CA ARG A 34 7.54 8.96 -1.32
C ARG A 34 7.02 9.19 0.09
N ASP A 35 5.76 9.60 0.18
CA ASP A 35 5.03 9.88 1.42
C ASP A 35 3.77 9.02 1.43
N VAL A 36 3.68 8.11 2.40
CA VAL A 36 2.60 7.11 2.48
C VAL A 36 1.95 7.16 3.84
N ARG A 37 0.62 7.17 3.85
CA ARG A 37 -0.20 6.92 5.04
C ARG A 37 -1.10 5.72 4.78
N VAL A 38 -0.98 4.71 5.62
CA VAL A 38 -1.77 3.48 5.50
C VAL A 38 -2.61 3.27 6.75
N TYR A 39 -3.89 2.99 6.54
CA TYR A 39 -4.82 2.60 7.57
C TYR A 39 -5.24 1.15 7.33
N PHE A 40 -4.87 0.26 8.24
CA PHE A 40 -5.31 -1.12 8.23
C PHE A 40 -6.43 -1.31 9.24
N ASP A 41 -7.55 -1.90 8.79
CA ASP A 41 -8.65 -2.29 9.65
C ASP A 41 -8.27 -3.58 10.41
N ALA A 42 -8.08 -3.46 11.73
CA ALA A 42 -7.75 -4.56 12.63
C ALA A 42 -8.99 -5.33 13.11
N GLY A 43 -10.20 -4.77 12.90
CA GLY A 43 -11.42 -5.28 13.51
C GLY A 43 -11.48 -5.03 15.02
N ALA A 44 -12.24 -5.86 15.74
CA ALA A 44 -12.53 -5.65 17.16
C ALA A 44 -11.33 -5.82 18.10
N TYR A 45 -10.32 -6.60 17.71
CA TYR A 45 -9.19 -6.97 18.57
C TYR A 45 -7.85 -6.81 17.84
N SER A 46 -6.77 -6.65 18.61
CA SER A 46 -5.45 -6.40 18.02
C SER A 46 -4.92 -7.63 17.29
N ASP A 47 -5.12 -8.83 17.86
CA ASP A 47 -4.56 -10.10 17.38
C ASP A 47 -3.14 -9.92 16.78
N ILE A 48 -2.94 -10.33 15.52
CA ILE A 48 -1.67 -10.23 14.81
C ILE A 48 -1.45 -8.87 14.11
N SER A 49 -2.43 -7.96 14.21
CA SER A 49 -2.46 -6.69 13.47
C SER A 49 -1.21 -5.83 13.67
N PRO A 50 -0.67 -5.61 14.90
CA PRO A 50 0.51 -4.77 15.07
C PRO A 50 1.73 -5.26 14.27
N ARG A 51 1.89 -6.59 14.15
CA ARG A 51 3.00 -7.20 13.40
C ARG A 51 2.78 -7.11 11.90
N LEU A 52 1.54 -7.31 11.44
CA LEU A 52 1.17 -7.19 10.03
C LEU A 52 1.31 -5.75 9.53
N ILE A 53 0.87 -4.78 10.32
CA ILE A 53 0.85 -3.35 9.98
C ILE A 53 2.27 -2.80 9.84
N LYS A 54 3.19 -3.27 10.69
CA LYS A 54 4.61 -2.98 10.56
C LYS A 54 5.17 -3.51 9.23
N ASN A 55 4.86 -4.77 8.90
CA ASN A 55 5.33 -5.40 7.66
C ASN A 55 4.73 -4.76 6.39
N GLY A 56 3.42 -4.49 6.40
CA GLY A 56 2.73 -3.80 5.33
C GLY A 56 3.26 -2.38 5.13
N GLY A 57 3.54 -1.67 6.22
CA GLY A 57 4.19 -0.35 6.21
C GLY A 57 5.56 -0.39 5.52
N TYR A 58 6.48 -1.25 5.95
CA TYR A 58 7.80 -1.37 5.30
C TYR A 58 7.71 -1.68 3.81
N SER A 59 6.73 -2.48 3.43
CA SER A 59 6.54 -2.88 2.04
C SER A 59 5.99 -1.76 1.15
N CYS A 60 5.45 -0.68 1.73
CA CYS A 60 4.94 0.47 0.95
C CYS A 60 6.04 1.27 0.25
N ALA A 61 7.31 1.11 0.63
CA ALA A 61 8.43 1.69 -0.13
C ALA A 61 8.51 1.11 -1.55
N GLY A 62 8.11 -0.15 -1.72
CA GLY A 62 8.20 -0.89 -2.98
C GLY A 62 9.63 -1.32 -3.31
N PRO A 63 9.83 -2.01 -4.45
CA PRO A 63 11.13 -2.49 -4.90
C PRO A 63 12.02 -1.39 -5.55
N TYR A 64 11.62 -0.12 -5.45
CA TYR A 64 12.28 0.99 -6.14
C TYR A 64 13.29 1.72 -5.25
N GLN A 65 14.30 2.33 -5.89
CA GLN A 65 15.23 3.22 -5.20
C GLN A 65 14.58 4.60 -5.05
N ILE A 66 14.26 4.97 -3.81
CA ILE A 66 13.65 6.26 -3.47
C ILE A 66 14.49 6.88 -2.34
N PRO A 67 15.22 7.98 -2.59
CA PRO A 67 16.11 8.57 -1.58
C PRO A 67 15.41 9.07 -0.32
N ASN A 68 14.18 9.58 -0.45
CA ASN A 68 13.42 10.16 0.65
C ASN A 68 12.10 9.42 0.86
N VAL A 69 11.95 8.70 1.96
CA VAL A 69 10.75 7.91 2.23
C VAL A 69 10.19 8.23 3.61
N ARG A 70 8.90 8.56 3.67
CA ARG A 70 8.12 8.66 4.90
C ARG A 70 6.92 7.74 4.81
N ILE A 71 6.76 6.87 5.79
CA ILE A 71 5.64 5.91 5.84
C ILE A 71 5.07 5.90 7.25
N ASP A 72 3.80 6.26 7.37
CA ASP A 72 3.00 6.10 8.58
C ASP A 72 1.99 4.97 8.37
N SER A 73 1.96 4.02 9.29
CA SER A 73 1.09 2.84 9.22
C SER A 73 0.30 2.70 10.51
N TYR A 74 -1.03 2.68 10.40
CA TYR A 74 -1.95 2.72 11.54
C TYR A 74 -2.81 1.47 11.64
N ALA A 75 -2.95 0.96 12.85
CA ALA A 75 -3.94 -0.04 13.22
C ALA A 75 -5.22 0.66 13.64
N VAL A 76 -6.30 0.44 12.90
CA VAL A 76 -7.61 1.02 13.22
C VAL A 76 -8.48 -0.07 13.81
N TYR A 77 -8.89 0.09 15.06
CA TYR A 77 -9.87 -0.77 15.70
C TYR A 77 -11.27 -0.39 15.23
N THR A 78 -12.05 -1.40 14.86
CA THR A 78 -13.43 -1.22 14.37
C THR A 78 -14.36 -2.27 14.97
N ASN A 79 -15.67 -2.07 14.85
CA ASN A 79 -16.67 -3.03 15.34
C ASN A 79 -16.91 -4.20 14.36
N ARG A 80 -15.93 -4.51 13.51
CA ARG A 80 -16.00 -5.62 12.55
C ARG A 80 -15.33 -6.87 13.11
N ALA A 81 -15.58 -8.00 12.44
CA ALA A 81 -14.87 -9.25 12.71
C ALA A 81 -13.35 -9.01 12.78
N PRO A 82 -12.64 -9.65 13.72
CA PRO A 82 -11.21 -9.45 13.87
C PRO A 82 -10.47 -9.82 12.58
N ALA A 83 -9.45 -9.02 12.26
CA ALA A 83 -8.60 -9.27 11.11
C ALA A 83 -7.38 -10.10 11.52
N GLY A 84 -7.15 -11.20 10.81
CA GLY A 84 -6.10 -12.17 11.11
C GLY A 84 -5.02 -12.22 10.03
N ALA A 85 -4.07 -13.14 10.20
CA ALA A 85 -2.98 -13.33 9.24
C ALA A 85 -3.52 -13.95 7.95
N TYR A 86 -3.32 -13.26 6.83
CA TYR A 86 -3.60 -13.79 5.50
C TYR A 86 -2.32 -13.80 4.66
N ARG A 87 -2.29 -14.63 3.61
CA ARG A 87 -1.13 -14.75 2.70
C ARG A 87 -0.73 -13.36 2.18
N GLY A 88 0.58 -13.09 2.24
CA GLY A 88 1.16 -11.80 1.86
C GLY A 88 1.26 -10.80 2.99
N TYR A 89 0.61 -10.99 4.15
CA TYR A 89 0.90 -10.28 5.40
C TYR A 89 1.01 -8.74 5.25
N GLY A 90 0.02 -8.13 4.58
CA GLY A 90 -0.03 -6.69 4.31
C GLY A 90 0.72 -6.24 3.04
N VAL A 91 1.65 -7.05 2.52
CA VAL A 91 2.45 -6.73 1.32
C VAL A 91 1.59 -6.64 0.08
N SER A 92 0.59 -7.51 -0.07
CA SER A 92 -0.28 -7.51 -1.27
C SER A 92 -1.04 -6.19 -1.44
N GLN A 93 -1.50 -5.59 -0.34
CA GLN A 93 -2.23 -4.32 -0.38
C GLN A 93 -1.28 -3.17 -0.73
N ALA A 94 -0.09 -3.16 -0.12
CA ALA A 94 0.96 -2.18 -0.42
C ALA A 94 1.43 -2.27 -1.89
N ALA A 95 1.66 -3.49 -2.37
CA ALA A 95 2.11 -3.78 -3.74
C ALA A 95 1.15 -3.29 -4.79
N TRP A 96 -0.12 -3.61 -4.63
CA TRP A 96 -1.14 -3.09 -5.51
C TRP A 96 -1.12 -1.55 -5.55
N ALA A 97 -1.04 -0.88 -4.41
CA ALA A 97 -1.04 0.59 -4.37
C ALA A 97 0.19 1.24 -5.04
N TYR A 98 1.41 0.76 -4.79
CA TYR A 98 2.58 1.38 -5.39
C TYR A 98 2.77 1.04 -6.86
N GLU A 99 2.33 -0.13 -7.33
CA GLU A 99 2.39 -0.51 -8.75
C GLU A 99 1.36 0.30 -9.56
N GLN A 100 0.13 0.46 -9.04
CA GLN A 100 -0.85 1.34 -9.69
C GLN A 100 -0.35 2.78 -9.80
N GLN A 101 0.34 3.28 -8.76
CA GLN A 101 0.96 4.60 -8.85
C GLN A 101 2.10 4.66 -9.88
N MET A 102 2.85 3.58 -10.09
CA MET A 102 3.87 3.55 -11.14
C MET A 102 3.25 3.61 -12.53
N ASP A 103 2.14 2.92 -12.77
CA ASP A 103 1.41 3.00 -14.03
C ASP A 103 0.96 4.46 -14.29
N GLU A 104 0.39 5.14 -13.29
CA GLU A 104 0.00 6.56 -13.39
C GLU A 104 1.19 7.49 -13.67
N ILE A 105 2.34 7.24 -13.03
CA ILE A 105 3.57 8.02 -13.25
C ILE A 105 4.10 7.81 -14.68
N ALA A 106 4.09 6.56 -15.16
CA ALA A 106 4.53 6.22 -16.50
C ALA A 106 3.68 6.93 -17.56
N ASP A 107 2.36 6.93 -17.40
CA ASP A 107 1.44 7.64 -18.29
C ASP A 107 1.71 9.15 -18.30
N ALA A 108 1.84 9.76 -17.12
CA ALA A 108 2.08 11.19 -16.98
C ALA A 108 3.43 11.63 -17.57
N THR A 109 4.49 10.84 -17.40
CA THR A 109 5.85 11.18 -17.87
C THR A 109 6.04 10.89 -19.36
N CYS A 110 5.50 9.79 -19.88
CA CYS A 110 5.56 9.47 -21.31
C CYS A 110 4.77 10.46 -22.16
N CYS A 111 3.56 10.86 -21.73
CA CYS A 111 2.77 11.85 -22.46
C CYS A 111 3.42 13.25 -22.47
N ASN A 112 4.18 13.60 -21.44
CA ASN A 112 4.91 14.88 -21.38
C ASN A 112 6.15 14.92 -22.27
N ARG A 113 6.85 13.79 -22.49
CA ARG A 113 7.97 13.71 -23.45
C ARG A 113 7.53 13.96 -24.90
N GLY A 114 6.27 13.69 -25.24
CA GLY A 114 5.71 13.96 -26.57
C GLY A 114 5.32 15.41 -26.87
N ARG A 115 5.35 16.32 -25.87
CA ARG A 115 4.85 17.70 -26.01
C ARG A 115 5.92 18.80 -25.95
N GLY A 116 7.21 18.49 -25.82
CA GLY A 116 8.20 19.54 -25.54
C GLY A 116 9.67 19.24 -25.80
N SER A 117 10.02 18.46 -26.81
CA SER A 117 11.42 18.46 -27.31
C SER A 117 11.54 19.43 -28.49
N PRO A 118 12.18 20.61 -28.36
CA PRO A 118 12.63 21.34 -29.54
C PRO A 118 13.75 20.52 -30.21
N PRO A 119 13.82 20.48 -31.55
CA PRO A 119 14.91 19.79 -32.21
C PRO A 119 16.21 20.58 -32.01
N GLY A 120 17.20 19.96 -31.36
CA GLY A 120 18.60 20.34 -31.49
C GLY A 120 19.32 20.74 -30.20
N ARG A 121 20.21 19.85 -29.75
CA ARG A 121 21.66 20.12 -29.71
C ARG A 121 22.43 18.82 -29.86
#